data_AF-A0A8T4I2Y9-F1
#
_entry.id   AF-A0A8T4I2Y9-F1
#
_cell.length_a   1.000
_cell.length_b   1.000
_cell.length_c   1.000
_cell.angle_alpha   90.00
_cell.angle_beta   90.00
_cell.angle_gamma   90.00
#
_symmetry.space_group_name_H-M   'P 1'
#
loop_
_entity.id
_entity.type
_entity.pdbx_description
1 polymer ?
#
loop_
_entity_poly.entity_id
_entity_poly.type
_entity_poly.pdbx_seq_one_letter_code
_entity_poly.pdbx_strand_id
1 'polypeptide(L)'
;TCSALCSHAASAVMAGMKVVVVKTSDNGDVDVADLHAKIEQHGDELAVLMVTYPSTHGVFEEHITEVCAAVHDAGGQVYVDGANLNALLGLARPGRFGADVSHLNLHKTFCIPHGGGGPGVGPIGVREHLAPYLPNHPLQPAAGPETGIGPVSGAPWGSAGILPISWAYVRLMGSEGLRRATQVAVLSANYIAKRLEPHYPVLYTGPNGLVAHECIIDVRPLTKQTGVSIDDVAKRLIDYGFHAPTMSFPVAGTLMIEPTESEDLNEVDRFCEAMIAIRAEIEKVGTGEWDREDNPLRNAPHTAAMLGREWQQGYGREEAVFPAGVQASDKYWPPVRRIDGAYGDRNLVCSCPPMAEYDAG
;
A
#
# COMPACT_ATOMS: atom_id res chain seq x y z
N THR A 1 -5.09 17.14 0.66
CA THR A 1 -4.47 16.15 -0.26
C THR A 1 -5.59 15.37 -0.92
N CYS A 2 -5.30 14.40 -1.79
CA CYS A 2 -6.31 13.45 -2.31
C CYS A 2 -5.88 12.06 -1.84
N SER A 3 -6.80 11.29 -1.25
CA SER A 3 -6.55 9.96 -0.67
C SER A 3 -6.94 8.81 -1.62
N ALA A 4 -7.24 9.10 -2.88
CA ALA A 4 -7.52 8.06 -3.86
C ALA A 4 -6.24 7.41 -4.38
N LEU A 5 -6.31 6.11 -4.71
CA LEU A 5 -5.24 5.44 -5.45
C LEU A 5 -5.07 6.10 -6.82
N CYS A 6 -3.82 6.25 -7.29
CA CYS A 6 -3.54 6.86 -8.60
C CYS A 6 -4.28 6.16 -9.77
N SER A 7 -4.58 4.87 -9.61
CA SER A 7 -5.37 4.09 -10.57
C SER A 7 -6.81 4.60 -10.73
N HIS A 8 -7.40 5.28 -9.75
CA HIS A 8 -8.77 5.82 -9.83
C HIS A 8 -8.87 6.87 -10.92
N ALA A 9 -8.08 7.94 -10.81
CA ALA A 9 -8.09 9.03 -11.76
C ALA A 9 -7.71 8.55 -13.17
N ALA A 10 -6.71 7.67 -13.28
CA ALA A 10 -6.31 7.10 -14.56
C ALA A 10 -7.45 6.25 -15.20
N SER A 11 -8.13 5.42 -14.41
CA SER A 11 -9.24 4.58 -14.89
C SER A 11 -10.46 5.41 -15.29
N ALA A 12 -10.79 6.45 -14.51
CA ALA A 12 -11.87 7.38 -14.83
C ALA A 12 -11.61 8.10 -16.16
N VAL A 13 -10.39 8.62 -16.38
CA VAL A 13 -10.01 9.26 -17.65
C VAL A 13 -10.04 8.26 -18.80
N MET A 14 -9.54 7.03 -18.60
CA MET A 14 -9.60 5.97 -19.61
C MET A 14 -11.05 5.60 -19.99
N ALA A 15 -11.98 5.66 -19.02
CA ALA A 15 -13.41 5.48 -19.26
C ALA A 15 -14.10 6.72 -19.86
N GLY A 16 -13.35 7.76 -20.22
CA GLY A 16 -13.87 8.99 -20.83
C GLY A 16 -14.53 9.96 -19.85
N MET A 17 -14.31 9.79 -18.54
CA MET A 17 -14.87 10.67 -17.51
C MET A 17 -13.97 11.89 -17.26
N LYS A 18 -14.60 12.99 -16.82
CA LYS A 18 -13.90 14.16 -16.29
C LYS A 18 -13.67 13.98 -14.79
N VAL A 19 -12.41 14.04 -14.36
CA VAL A 19 -12.04 13.90 -12.94
C VAL A 19 -12.20 15.22 -12.20
N VAL A 20 -12.98 15.19 -11.12
CA VAL A 20 -13.09 16.28 -10.14
C VAL A 20 -12.58 15.77 -8.81
N VAL A 21 -11.59 16.46 -8.23
CA VAL A 21 -10.99 16.07 -6.95
C VAL A 21 -11.82 16.64 -5.81
N VAL A 22 -12.19 15.78 -4.87
CA VAL A 22 -12.74 16.13 -3.56
C VAL A 22 -11.59 16.21 -2.56
N LYS A 23 -11.58 17.23 -1.71
CA LYS A 23 -10.55 17.41 -0.69
C LYS A 23 -10.65 16.34 0.40
N THR A 24 -9.54 16.17 1.12
CA THR A 24 -9.48 15.48 2.40
C THR A 24 -9.40 16.50 3.52
N SER A 25 -10.10 16.26 4.63
CA SER A 25 -9.96 17.03 5.87
C SER A 25 -8.61 16.77 6.57
N ASP A 26 -8.30 17.56 7.59
CA ASP A 26 -7.02 17.46 8.32
C ASP A 26 -6.81 16.11 9.02
N ASN A 27 -7.90 15.44 9.42
CA ASN A 27 -7.88 14.09 9.99
C ASN A 27 -7.76 12.97 8.93
N GLY A 28 -7.71 13.32 7.65
CA GLY A 28 -7.52 12.38 6.54
C GLY A 28 -8.81 11.82 5.94
N ASP A 29 -9.97 12.16 6.48
CA ASP A 29 -11.28 11.74 5.94
C ASP A 29 -11.64 12.52 4.67
N VAL A 30 -12.69 12.09 3.97
CA VAL A 30 -13.31 12.89 2.92
C VAL A 30 -13.87 14.19 3.49
N ASP A 31 -13.52 15.33 2.88
CA ASP A 31 -14.12 16.62 3.22
C ASP A 31 -15.57 16.66 2.70
N VAL A 32 -16.52 16.35 3.59
CA VAL A 32 -17.96 16.30 3.28
C VAL A 32 -18.49 17.66 2.78
N ALA A 33 -17.96 18.77 3.30
CA ALA A 33 -18.38 20.09 2.86
C ALA A 33 -17.89 20.39 1.42
N ASP A 34 -16.64 20.03 1.11
CA ASP A 34 -16.12 20.13 -0.26
C ASP A 34 -16.86 19.19 -1.21
N LEU A 35 -17.21 17.97 -0.78
CA LEU A 35 -18.04 17.03 -1.55
C LEU A 35 -19.38 17.66 -1.94
N HIS A 36 -20.12 18.21 -0.97
CA HIS A 36 -21.40 18.87 -1.24
C HIS A 36 -21.24 20.06 -2.20
N ALA A 37 -20.19 20.86 -2.04
CA ALA A 37 -19.90 21.94 -2.97
C ALA A 37 -19.60 21.44 -4.40
N LYS A 38 -18.91 20.29 -4.55
CA LYS A 38 -18.68 19.66 -5.86
C LYS A 38 -19.97 19.10 -6.46
N ILE A 39 -20.83 18.51 -5.65
CA ILE A 39 -22.14 18.03 -6.08
C ILE A 39 -23.01 19.21 -6.54
N GLU A 40 -23.06 20.32 -5.80
CA GLU A 40 -23.80 21.52 -6.22
C GLU A 40 -23.26 22.08 -7.55
N GLN A 41 -21.94 22.06 -7.74
CA GLN A 41 -21.30 22.56 -8.96
C GLN A 41 -21.48 21.64 -10.17
N HIS A 42 -21.56 20.33 -9.97
CA HIS A 42 -21.45 19.32 -11.04
C HIS A 42 -22.60 18.29 -11.07
N GLY A 43 -23.66 18.48 -10.28
CA GLY A 43 -24.72 17.47 -10.06
C GLY A 43 -25.35 16.94 -11.33
N ASP A 44 -25.68 17.81 -12.29
CA ASP A 44 -26.26 17.42 -13.58
C ASP A 44 -25.32 16.56 -14.46
N GLU A 45 -24.01 16.58 -14.17
CA GLU A 45 -22.96 15.82 -14.86
C GLU A 45 -22.35 14.71 -13.96
N LEU A 46 -22.86 14.52 -12.74
CA LEU A 46 -22.28 13.60 -11.76
C LEU A 46 -22.53 12.14 -12.15
N ALA A 47 -21.49 11.48 -12.63
CA ALA A 47 -21.55 10.05 -12.98
C ALA A 47 -21.28 9.13 -11.78
N VAL A 48 -20.14 9.31 -11.11
CA VAL A 48 -19.65 8.38 -10.10
C VAL A 48 -18.73 9.05 -9.08
N LEU A 49 -18.87 8.67 -7.81
CA LEU A 49 -17.83 8.87 -6.79
C LEU A 49 -16.96 7.62 -6.72
N MET A 50 -15.64 7.78 -6.79
CA MET A 50 -14.67 6.73 -6.49
C MET A 50 -14.09 6.98 -5.10
N VAL A 51 -14.23 6.00 -4.21
CA VAL A 51 -13.73 6.07 -2.83
C VAL A 51 -13.07 4.76 -2.42
N THR A 52 -12.08 4.79 -1.54
CA THR A 52 -11.48 3.59 -0.94
C THR A 52 -12.01 3.45 0.48
N TYR A 53 -12.48 2.26 0.88
CA TYR A 53 -12.91 2.04 2.26
C TYR A 53 -12.38 0.71 2.83
N PRO A 54 -11.68 0.71 3.97
CA PRO A 54 -11.16 1.88 4.70
C PRO A 54 -10.24 2.72 3.82
N SER A 55 -10.07 4.00 4.14
CA SER A 55 -9.32 4.93 3.28
C SER A 55 -7.86 4.49 3.11
N THR A 56 -7.15 5.03 2.11
CA THR A 56 -5.71 4.76 1.95
C THR A 56 -4.87 5.34 3.08
N HIS A 57 -5.48 6.12 3.99
CA HIS A 57 -4.83 6.57 5.22
C HIS A 57 -4.87 5.50 6.32
N GLY A 58 -5.49 4.35 6.07
CA GLY A 58 -5.59 3.25 7.03
C GLY A 58 -6.61 3.51 8.14
N VAL A 59 -7.66 4.30 7.88
CA VAL A 59 -8.68 4.64 8.88
C VAL A 59 -10.10 4.34 8.39
N PHE A 60 -10.98 3.97 9.33
CA PHE A 60 -12.41 3.83 9.09
C PHE A 60 -13.09 5.20 9.22
N GLU A 61 -13.58 5.74 8.09
CA GLU A 61 -14.33 7.00 8.09
C GLU A 61 -15.74 6.82 8.69
N GLU A 62 -16.13 7.67 9.64
CA GLU A 62 -17.43 7.57 10.33
C GLU A 62 -18.62 7.89 9.41
N HIS A 63 -18.39 8.71 8.37
CA HIS A 63 -19.44 9.30 7.53
C HIS A 63 -19.60 8.62 6.16
N ILE A 64 -19.00 7.44 5.92
CA ILE A 64 -19.00 6.80 4.59
C ILE A 64 -20.42 6.56 4.04
N THR A 65 -21.39 6.24 4.89
CA THR A 65 -22.78 6.03 4.46
C THR A 65 -23.45 7.32 4.01
N GLU A 66 -23.16 8.43 4.70
CA GLU A 66 -23.68 9.76 4.35
C GLU A 66 -23.06 10.27 3.04
N VAL A 67 -21.76 10.03 2.85
CA VAL A 67 -21.05 10.31 1.60
C VAL A 67 -21.68 9.55 0.43
N CYS A 68 -21.96 8.25 0.58
CA CYS A 68 -22.61 7.48 -0.48
C CYS A 68 -24.02 8.00 -0.77
N ALA A 69 -24.80 8.29 0.28
CA ALA A 69 -26.17 8.80 0.14
C ALA A 69 -26.22 10.14 -0.59
N ALA A 70 -25.31 11.07 -0.28
CA ALA A 70 -25.24 12.38 -0.94
C ALA A 70 -24.99 12.25 -2.45
N VAL A 71 -24.17 11.29 -2.87
CA VAL A 71 -23.90 11.01 -4.29
C VAL A 71 -25.14 10.40 -4.97
N HIS A 72 -25.81 9.47 -4.30
CA HIS A 72 -27.05 8.86 -4.81
C HIS A 72 -28.19 9.87 -4.94
N ASP A 73 -28.36 10.76 -3.96
CA ASP A 73 -29.38 11.82 -3.97
C ASP A 73 -29.16 12.80 -5.14
N ALA A 74 -27.91 12.97 -5.58
CA ALA A 74 -27.53 13.74 -6.75
C ALA A 74 -27.55 12.96 -8.07
N GLY A 75 -28.00 11.70 -8.06
CA GLY A 75 -28.13 10.86 -9.26
C GLY A 75 -26.86 10.12 -9.69
N GLY A 76 -25.76 10.25 -8.96
CA GLY A 76 -24.51 9.54 -9.21
C GLY A 76 -24.50 8.09 -8.73
N GLN A 77 -23.48 7.34 -9.12
CA GLN A 77 -23.17 6.00 -8.59
C GLN A 77 -21.97 6.05 -7.63
N VAL A 78 -21.79 5.01 -6.81
CA VAL A 78 -20.66 4.89 -5.89
C VAL A 78 -19.83 3.67 -6.24
N TYR A 79 -18.59 3.93 -6.68
CA TYR A 79 -17.54 2.94 -6.81
C TYR A 79 -16.72 2.91 -5.52
N VAL A 80 -16.70 1.76 -4.85
CA VAL A 80 -15.83 1.54 -3.69
C VAL A 80 -14.68 0.63 -4.09
N ASP A 81 -13.46 1.15 -4.04
CA ASP A 81 -12.25 0.38 -4.22
C ASP A 81 -12.10 -0.67 -3.11
N GLY A 82 -12.06 -1.95 -3.50
CA GLY A 82 -11.96 -3.09 -2.60
C GLY A 82 -10.54 -3.59 -2.37
N ALA A 83 -9.50 -2.81 -2.68
CA ALA A 83 -8.11 -3.15 -2.36
C ALA A 83 -7.90 -3.34 -0.85
N ASN A 84 -8.63 -2.59 -0.03
CA ASN A 84 -8.54 -2.61 1.43
C ASN A 84 -9.60 -3.55 2.07
N LEU A 85 -10.14 -4.50 1.31
CA LEU A 85 -11.20 -5.40 1.79
C LEU A 85 -10.70 -6.33 2.92
N ASN A 86 -9.39 -6.51 3.10
CA ASN A 86 -8.86 -7.32 4.20
C ASN A 86 -9.26 -6.77 5.58
N ALA A 87 -9.54 -5.46 5.68
CA ALA A 87 -10.07 -4.83 6.89
C ALA A 87 -11.60 -5.03 7.11
N LEU A 88 -12.31 -5.66 6.16
CA LEU A 88 -13.78 -5.70 6.17
C LEU A 88 -14.39 -7.11 6.16
N LEU A 89 -13.66 -8.15 5.73
CA LEU A 89 -14.22 -9.49 5.56
C LEU A 89 -14.88 -10.00 6.85
N GLY A 90 -16.16 -10.38 6.74
CA GLY A 90 -16.94 -10.86 7.89
C GLY A 90 -17.36 -9.78 8.91
N LEU A 91 -16.98 -8.52 8.73
CA LEU A 91 -17.33 -7.40 9.62
C LEU A 91 -18.24 -6.37 8.96
N ALA A 92 -17.96 -5.99 7.72
CA ALA A 92 -18.72 -5.02 6.96
C ALA A 92 -18.91 -5.47 5.51
N ARG A 93 -19.89 -4.90 4.81
CA ARG A 93 -20.20 -5.22 3.42
C ARG A 93 -20.36 -3.94 2.62
N PRO A 94 -19.53 -3.67 1.61
CA PRO A 94 -19.60 -2.44 0.81
C PRO A 94 -21.00 -2.06 0.34
N GLY A 95 -21.75 -3.03 -0.21
CA GLY A 95 -23.12 -2.77 -0.62
C GLY A 95 -23.99 -2.20 0.50
N ARG A 96 -23.84 -2.66 1.76
CA ARG A 96 -24.71 -2.22 2.87
C ARG A 96 -24.54 -0.76 3.26
N PHE A 97 -23.37 -0.17 2.98
CA PHE A 97 -23.10 1.25 3.27
C PHE A 97 -23.15 2.15 2.03
N GLY A 98 -23.56 1.61 0.87
CA GLY A 98 -23.86 2.43 -0.32
C GLY A 98 -23.02 2.15 -1.56
N ALA A 99 -22.12 1.16 -1.54
CA ALA A 99 -21.39 0.79 -2.76
C ALA A 99 -22.32 0.20 -3.83
N ASP A 100 -22.25 0.70 -5.06
CA ASP A 100 -22.91 0.14 -6.23
C ASP A 100 -22.03 -0.87 -6.96
N VAL A 101 -20.73 -0.60 -7.01
CA VAL A 101 -19.73 -1.47 -7.64
C VAL A 101 -18.42 -1.43 -6.85
N SER A 102 -17.78 -2.59 -6.73
CA SER A 102 -16.44 -2.70 -6.17
C SER A 102 -15.61 -3.69 -6.97
N HIS A 103 -14.37 -3.33 -7.27
CA HIS A 103 -13.38 -4.32 -7.67
C HIS A 103 -12.74 -4.95 -6.43
N LEU A 104 -12.23 -6.18 -6.57
CA LEU A 104 -11.51 -6.88 -5.52
C LEU A 104 -10.09 -7.19 -5.99
N ASN A 105 -9.06 -6.99 -5.16
CA ASN A 105 -7.72 -7.48 -5.48
C ASN A 105 -7.55 -8.91 -4.97
N LEU A 106 -7.80 -9.90 -5.84
CA LEU A 106 -7.61 -11.31 -5.44
C LEU A 106 -6.15 -11.65 -5.07
N HIS A 107 -5.20 -10.87 -5.60
CA HIS A 107 -3.77 -10.95 -5.34
C HIS A 107 -3.31 -10.17 -4.09
N LYS A 108 -4.25 -9.56 -3.38
CA LYS A 108 -4.03 -9.00 -2.05
C LYS A 108 -4.84 -9.82 -1.04
N THR A 109 -6.12 -9.51 -0.93
CA THR A 109 -7.04 -10.04 0.08
C THR A 109 -7.31 -11.54 -0.04
N PHE A 110 -7.18 -12.12 -1.25
CA PHE A 110 -7.58 -13.51 -1.51
C PHE A 110 -6.44 -14.40 -2.01
N CYS A 111 -5.23 -14.11 -1.53
CA CYS A 111 -4.06 -14.98 -1.55
C CYS A 111 -3.47 -15.38 -2.91
N ILE A 112 -3.93 -14.81 -4.04
CA ILE A 112 -3.15 -14.98 -5.29
C ILE A 112 -1.75 -14.38 -5.06
N PRO A 113 -0.66 -15.10 -5.39
CA PRO A 113 0.68 -14.62 -5.10
C PRO A 113 1.03 -13.37 -5.90
N HIS A 114 1.73 -12.43 -5.28
CA HIS A 114 2.14 -11.16 -5.89
C HIS A 114 3.10 -11.31 -7.08
N GLY A 115 3.89 -12.40 -7.13
CA GLY A 115 4.70 -12.79 -8.29
C GLY A 115 5.76 -11.78 -8.76
N GLY A 116 6.18 -10.84 -7.91
CA GLY A 116 7.13 -9.79 -8.29
C GLY A 116 6.52 -8.67 -9.15
N GLY A 117 5.19 -8.51 -9.14
CA GLY A 117 4.47 -7.49 -9.92
C GLY A 117 3.31 -8.03 -10.76
N GLY A 118 2.87 -9.26 -10.51
CA GLY A 118 1.80 -9.95 -11.23
C GLY A 118 2.04 -11.47 -11.23
N PRO A 119 1.00 -12.28 -11.45
CA PRO A 119 -0.32 -11.92 -11.98
C PRO A 119 -1.31 -11.44 -10.91
N GLY A 120 -2.35 -10.73 -11.36
CA GLY A 120 -3.49 -10.36 -10.53
C GLY A 120 -4.82 -10.61 -11.23
N VAL A 121 -5.89 -10.79 -10.46
CA VAL A 121 -7.27 -10.79 -10.97
C VAL A 121 -8.08 -9.78 -10.17
N GLY A 122 -8.85 -8.96 -10.88
CA GLY A 122 -9.68 -7.88 -10.35
C GLY A 122 -11.17 -8.07 -10.66
N PRO A 123 -11.87 -9.08 -10.10
CA PRO A 123 -13.29 -9.24 -10.35
C PRO A 123 -14.07 -8.04 -9.77
N ILE A 124 -15.18 -7.69 -10.41
CA ILE A 124 -16.10 -6.68 -9.91
C ILE A 124 -17.37 -7.34 -9.35
N GLY A 125 -17.78 -6.89 -8.16
CA GLY A 125 -19.12 -7.13 -7.63
C GLY A 125 -19.97 -5.90 -7.89
N VAL A 126 -21.19 -6.09 -8.41
CA VAL A 126 -22.11 -4.99 -8.74
C VAL A 126 -23.47 -5.21 -8.09
N ARG A 127 -24.20 -4.11 -7.87
CA ARG A 127 -25.63 -4.13 -7.55
C ARG A 127 -26.45 -4.56 -8.75
N GLU A 128 -27.67 -5.06 -8.48
CA GLU A 128 -28.53 -5.68 -9.48
C GLU A 128 -28.82 -4.78 -10.68
N HIS A 129 -29.03 -3.47 -10.46
CA HIS A 129 -29.30 -2.51 -11.53
C HIS A 129 -28.12 -2.30 -12.49
N LEU A 130 -26.89 -2.63 -12.07
CA LEU A 130 -25.70 -2.58 -12.91
C LEU A 130 -25.39 -3.91 -13.63
N ALA A 131 -26.02 -5.03 -13.22
CA ALA A 131 -25.75 -6.34 -13.78
C ALA A 131 -25.95 -6.44 -15.31
N PRO A 132 -26.96 -5.80 -15.93
CA PRO A 132 -27.11 -5.80 -17.40
C PRO A 132 -25.95 -5.17 -18.18
N TYR A 133 -25.09 -4.38 -17.51
CA TYR A 133 -23.98 -3.67 -18.13
C TYR A 133 -22.62 -4.33 -17.88
N LEU A 134 -22.59 -5.48 -17.20
CA LEU A 134 -21.34 -6.21 -16.96
C LEU A 134 -20.64 -6.56 -18.29
N PRO A 135 -19.30 -6.60 -18.32
CA PRO A 135 -18.55 -7.01 -19.52
C PRO A 135 -19.01 -8.38 -20.05
N ASN A 136 -19.02 -8.52 -21.37
CA ASN A 136 -19.29 -9.78 -22.06
C ASN A 136 -18.15 -10.14 -23.01
N HIS A 137 -18.23 -11.28 -23.70
CA HIS A 137 -17.16 -11.70 -24.61
C HIS A 137 -17.69 -12.31 -25.92
N PRO A 138 -17.25 -11.82 -27.10
CA PRO A 138 -17.82 -12.23 -28.40
C PRO A 138 -17.58 -13.71 -28.74
N LEU A 139 -16.52 -14.31 -28.20
CA LEU A 139 -16.19 -15.72 -28.42
C LEU A 139 -16.76 -16.66 -27.34
N GLN A 140 -17.50 -16.15 -26.35
CA GLN A 140 -18.04 -16.95 -25.26
C GLN A 140 -19.41 -16.40 -24.84
N PRO A 141 -20.51 -16.91 -25.43
CA PRO A 141 -21.87 -16.42 -25.16
C PRO A 141 -22.31 -16.51 -23.69
N ALA A 142 -21.70 -17.39 -22.90
CA ALA A 142 -21.99 -17.51 -21.46
C ALA A 142 -21.24 -16.47 -20.59
N ALA A 143 -20.35 -15.66 -21.18
CA ALA A 143 -19.62 -14.62 -20.46
C ALA A 143 -20.41 -13.32 -20.49
N GLY A 144 -21.05 -12.99 -19.37
CA GLY A 144 -21.79 -11.73 -19.18
C GLY A 144 -23.14 -11.68 -19.91
N PRO A 145 -23.90 -10.59 -19.72
CA PRO A 145 -25.18 -10.37 -20.41
C PRO A 145 -24.98 -10.00 -21.89
N GLU A 146 -25.96 -10.29 -22.74
CA GLU A 146 -25.94 -9.86 -24.15
C GLU A 146 -25.85 -8.33 -24.30
N THR A 147 -26.43 -7.58 -23.35
CA THR A 147 -26.40 -6.11 -23.27
C THR A 147 -25.08 -5.54 -22.72
N GLY A 148 -24.11 -6.41 -22.41
CA GLY A 148 -22.84 -6.02 -21.82
C GLY A 148 -22.02 -5.09 -22.71
N ILE A 149 -21.12 -4.33 -22.08
CA ILE A 149 -20.30 -3.28 -22.73
C ILE A 149 -19.22 -3.79 -23.69
N GLY A 150 -19.11 -5.11 -23.90
CA GLY A 150 -18.03 -5.74 -24.63
C GLY A 150 -16.88 -6.26 -23.75
N PRO A 151 -15.84 -6.84 -24.38
CA PRO A 151 -14.71 -7.44 -23.67
C PRO A 151 -13.75 -6.38 -23.13
N VAL A 152 -13.41 -6.50 -21.85
CA VAL A 152 -12.37 -5.69 -21.16
C VAL A 152 -11.06 -6.48 -20.94
N SER A 153 -10.99 -7.71 -21.45
CA SER A 153 -9.87 -8.63 -21.30
C SER A 153 -9.81 -9.55 -22.52
N GLY A 154 -8.61 -10.04 -22.86
CA GLY A 154 -8.41 -10.92 -24.02
C GLY A 154 -9.03 -12.32 -23.90
N ALA A 155 -9.44 -12.72 -22.69
CA ALA A 155 -10.15 -13.96 -22.42
C ALA A 155 -11.40 -13.67 -21.56
N PRO A 156 -12.49 -14.46 -21.70
CA PRO A 156 -13.80 -14.16 -21.08
C PRO A 156 -13.80 -14.06 -19.56
N TRP A 157 -12.88 -14.75 -18.88
CA TRP A 157 -12.72 -14.70 -17.42
C TRP A 157 -11.28 -14.35 -17.01
N GLY A 158 -10.55 -13.66 -17.89
CA GLY A 158 -9.14 -13.29 -17.68
C GLY A 158 -8.26 -14.50 -17.38
N SER A 159 -7.41 -14.37 -16.36
CA SER A 159 -6.50 -15.43 -15.89
C SER A 159 -7.23 -16.49 -15.06
N ALA A 160 -8.17 -17.21 -15.66
CA ALA A 160 -9.04 -18.17 -14.97
C ALA A 160 -8.28 -19.28 -14.22
N GLY A 161 -7.10 -19.66 -14.70
CA GLY A 161 -6.28 -20.74 -14.11
C GLY A 161 -5.79 -20.48 -12.68
N ILE A 162 -5.78 -19.22 -12.22
CA ILE A 162 -5.35 -18.85 -10.86
C ILE A 162 -6.52 -18.56 -9.90
N LEU A 163 -7.76 -18.53 -10.39
CA LEU A 163 -8.96 -18.39 -9.55
C LEU A 163 -9.12 -19.48 -8.47
N PRO A 164 -8.69 -20.74 -8.68
CA PRO A 164 -8.76 -21.77 -7.65
C PRO A 164 -8.02 -21.42 -6.36
N ILE A 165 -7.03 -20.52 -6.39
CA ILE A 165 -6.29 -20.07 -5.19
C ILE A 165 -7.25 -19.34 -4.24
N SER A 166 -7.90 -18.30 -4.72
CA SER A 166 -8.87 -17.52 -3.94
C SER A 166 -10.09 -18.36 -3.55
N TRP A 167 -10.55 -19.25 -4.44
CA TRP A 167 -11.62 -20.19 -4.12
C TRP A 167 -11.22 -21.10 -2.94
N ALA A 168 -10.02 -21.68 -2.97
CA ALA A 168 -9.53 -22.57 -1.92
C ALA A 168 -9.41 -21.83 -0.58
N TYR A 169 -8.84 -20.61 -0.58
CA TYR A 169 -8.76 -19.76 0.61
C TYR A 169 -10.13 -19.55 1.24
N VAL A 170 -11.12 -19.07 0.47
CA VAL A 170 -12.49 -18.81 0.98
C VAL A 170 -13.14 -20.10 1.51
N ARG A 171 -12.95 -21.23 0.83
CA ARG A 171 -13.56 -22.51 1.21
C ARG A 171 -12.92 -23.12 2.46
N LEU A 172 -11.61 -23.00 2.63
CA LEU A 172 -10.87 -23.54 3.77
C LEU A 172 -11.04 -22.68 5.02
N MET A 173 -11.03 -21.35 4.86
CA MET A 173 -11.22 -20.43 5.98
C MET A 173 -12.67 -20.42 6.49
N GLY A 174 -13.64 -20.52 5.59
CA GLY A 174 -15.06 -20.35 5.94
C GLY A 174 -15.35 -18.95 6.51
N SER A 175 -16.59 -18.71 6.93
CA SER A 175 -16.99 -17.39 7.43
C SER A 175 -16.26 -16.98 8.72
N GLU A 176 -16.05 -17.93 9.63
CA GLU A 176 -15.39 -17.68 10.91
C GLU A 176 -13.90 -17.38 10.71
N GLY A 177 -13.21 -18.18 9.89
CA GLY A 177 -11.79 -17.96 9.60
C GLY A 177 -11.56 -16.63 8.87
N LEU A 178 -12.38 -16.28 7.87
CA LEU A 178 -12.27 -14.99 7.17
C LEU A 178 -12.50 -13.81 8.11
N ARG A 179 -13.50 -13.89 9.01
CA ARG A 179 -13.71 -12.86 10.03
C ARG A 179 -12.52 -12.75 10.98
N ARG A 180 -11.97 -13.89 11.40
CA ARG A 180 -10.81 -13.92 12.30
C ARG A 180 -9.57 -13.32 11.63
N ALA A 181 -9.34 -13.64 10.36
CA ALA A 181 -8.26 -13.07 9.56
C ALA A 181 -8.33 -11.54 9.57
N THR A 182 -9.48 -10.95 9.21
CA THR A 182 -9.68 -9.50 9.29
C THR A 182 -9.44 -8.93 10.68
N GLN A 183 -9.94 -9.58 11.73
CA GLN A 183 -9.71 -9.12 13.11
C GLN A 183 -8.23 -9.12 13.49
N VAL A 184 -7.47 -10.12 13.06
CA VAL A 184 -6.03 -10.21 13.34
C VAL A 184 -5.26 -9.20 12.50
N ALA A 185 -5.59 -8.98 11.23
CA ALA A 185 -4.98 -7.94 10.40
C ALA A 185 -5.11 -6.55 11.04
N VAL A 186 -6.32 -6.20 11.51
CA VAL A 186 -6.58 -4.94 12.23
C VAL A 186 -5.83 -4.91 13.58
N LEU A 187 -5.81 -6.02 14.32
CA LEU A 187 -5.08 -6.12 15.59
C LEU A 187 -3.58 -5.89 15.40
N SER A 188 -2.95 -6.56 14.43
CA SER A 188 -1.52 -6.47 14.16
C SER A 188 -1.12 -5.05 13.75
N ALA A 189 -1.91 -4.39 12.90
CA ALA A 189 -1.65 -3.00 12.51
C ALA A 189 -1.74 -2.04 13.70
N ASN A 190 -2.75 -2.20 14.56
CA ASN A 190 -2.86 -1.40 15.79
C ASN A 190 -1.76 -1.70 16.79
N TYR A 191 -1.30 -2.95 16.90
CA TYR A 191 -0.16 -3.31 17.73
C TYR A 191 1.12 -2.59 17.27
N ILE A 192 1.42 -2.62 15.97
CA ILE A 192 2.54 -1.87 15.38
C ILE A 192 2.40 -0.37 15.65
N ALA A 193 1.23 0.21 15.35
CA ALA A 193 0.99 1.63 15.55
C ALA A 193 1.24 2.04 17.01
N LYS A 194 0.74 1.26 17.99
CA LYS A 194 0.94 1.55 19.42
C LYS A 194 2.37 1.32 19.91
N ARG A 195 3.09 0.35 19.35
CA ARG A 195 4.52 0.14 19.66
C ARG A 195 5.41 1.25 19.11
N LEU A 196 5.07 1.79 17.95
CA LEU A 196 5.87 2.83 17.28
C LEU A 196 5.48 4.27 17.65
N GLU A 197 4.26 4.51 18.14
CA GLU A 197 3.73 5.84 18.53
C GLU A 197 4.68 6.69 19.40
N PRO A 198 5.41 6.14 20.40
CA PRO A 198 6.37 6.93 21.20
C PRO A 198 7.61 7.39 20.42
N HIS A 199 7.91 6.74 19.29
CA HIS A 199 9.15 6.92 18.52
C HIS A 199 8.90 7.68 17.23
N TYR A 200 7.74 7.47 16.61
CA TYR A 200 7.30 8.10 15.38
C TYR A 200 5.81 8.50 15.47
N PRO A 201 5.42 9.69 14.99
CA PRO A 201 4.02 10.06 14.91
C PRO A 201 3.25 9.11 13.98
N VAL A 202 2.12 8.59 14.45
CA VAL A 202 1.11 7.94 13.61
C VAL A 202 0.27 9.05 12.99
N LEU A 203 0.31 9.19 11.66
CA LEU A 203 -0.18 10.39 10.97
C LEU A 203 -1.71 10.53 11.03
N TYR A 204 -2.43 9.43 10.84
CA TYR A 204 -3.88 9.39 10.84
C TYR A 204 -4.38 8.29 11.75
N THR A 205 -5.43 8.59 12.51
CA THR A 205 -6.12 7.62 13.36
C THR A 205 -7.61 7.89 13.32
N GLY A 206 -8.41 6.83 13.39
CA GLY A 206 -9.85 6.92 13.56
C GLY A 206 -10.25 7.08 15.03
N PRO A 207 -11.53 6.86 15.35
CA PRO A 207 -12.04 6.93 16.72
C PRO A 207 -11.23 6.11 17.71
N ASN A 208 -10.99 6.68 18.91
CA ASN A 208 -10.16 6.11 19.97
C ASN A 208 -8.67 5.94 19.62
N GLY A 209 -8.17 6.63 18.59
CA GLY A 209 -6.76 6.58 18.20
C GLY A 209 -6.35 5.23 17.61
N LEU A 210 -7.30 4.54 16.96
CA LEU A 210 -7.10 3.24 16.32
C LEU A 210 -7.01 3.38 14.80
N VAL A 211 -6.30 2.44 14.18
CA VAL A 211 -6.18 2.29 12.73
C VAL A 211 -6.99 1.08 12.24
N ALA A 212 -7.10 0.92 10.92
CA ALA A 212 -7.68 -0.25 10.27
C ALA A 212 -6.62 -1.37 10.16
N HIS A 213 -6.43 -1.96 8.97
CA HIS A 213 -5.41 -2.98 8.69
C HIS A 213 -4.00 -2.44 8.39
N GLU A 214 -3.84 -1.12 8.32
CA GLU A 214 -2.57 -0.48 7.99
C GLU A 214 -2.45 0.85 8.76
N CYS A 215 -1.23 1.35 8.94
CA CYS A 215 -0.96 2.65 9.57
C CYS A 215 0.09 3.45 8.81
N ILE A 216 0.04 4.78 8.94
CA ILE A 216 1.04 5.68 8.35
C ILE A 216 1.92 6.24 9.44
N ILE A 217 3.23 6.04 9.29
CA ILE A 217 4.27 6.57 10.15
C ILE A 217 4.91 7.79 9.50
N ASP A 218 4.88 8.92 10.20
CA ASP A 218 5.37 10.19 9.69
C ASP A 218 6.84 10.44 10.05
N VAL A 219 7.72 10.26 9.07
CA VAL A 219 9.15 10.54 9.23
C VAL A 219 9.53 11.99 8.86
N ARG A 220 8.61 12.78 8.29
CA ARG A 220 8.90 14.15 7.80
C ARG A 220 9.41 15.08 8.90
N PRO A 221 8.87 15.08 10.14
CA PRO A 221 9.42 15.89 11.22
C PRO A 221 10.87 15.55 11.52
N LEU A 222 11.23 14.26 11.50
CA LEU A 222 12.60 13.79 11.69
C LEU A 222 13.49 14.23 10.54
N THR A 223 13.04 14.06 9.30
CA THR A 223 13.78 14.53 8.10
C THR A 223 14.08 16.02 8.18
N LYS A 224 13.11 16.85 8.59
CA LYS A 224 13.32 18.31 8.73
C LYS A 224 14.36 18.64 9.80
N GLN A 225 14.44 17.85 10.87
CA GLN A 225 15.34 18.10 11.99
C GLN A 225 16.76 17.58 11.75
N THR A 226 16.89 16.39 11.17
CA THR A 226 18.17 15.66 11.09
C THR A 226 18.75 15.58 9.68
N GLY A 227 17.93 15.78 8.64
CA GLY A 227 18.30 15.55 7.25
C GLY A 227 18.16 14.09 6.80
N VAL A 228 17.87 13.15 7.71
CA VAL A 228 17.65 11.74 7.36
C VAL A 228 16.36 11.58 6.59
N SER A 229 16.43 11.05 5.37
CA SER A 229 15.28 10.91 4.49
C SER A 229 14.53 9.60 4.71
N ILE A 230 13.33 9.49 4.12
CA ILE A 230 12.59 8.23 4.08
C ILE A 230 13.36 7.13 3.32
N ASP A 231 14.13 7.48 2.29
CA ASP A 231 14.95 6.52 1.56
C ASP A 231 16.05 5.95 2.45
N ASP A 232 16.63 6.76 3.34
CA ASP A 232 17.63 6.30 4.30
C ASP A 232 17.05 5.26 5.26
N VAL A 233 15.87 5.52 5.81
CA VAL A 233 15.14 4.56 6.65
C VAL A 233 14.83 3.27 5.88
N ALA A 234 14.30 3.39 4.67
CA ALA A 234 13.92 2.27 3.84
C ALA A 234 15.12 1.40 3.41
N LYS A 235 16.24 2.02 3.06
CA LYS A 235 17.46 1.28 2.74
C LYS A 235 18.07 0.66 3.99
N ARG A 236 18.00 1.33 5.14
CA ARG A 236 18.51 0.80 6.40
C ARG A 236 17.74 -0.42 6.87
N LEU A 237 16.42 -0.47 6.68
CA LEU A 237 15.61 -1.65 6.97
C LEU A 237 16.11 -2.93 6.27
N ILE A 238 16.73 -2.82 5.10
CA ILE A 238 17.33 -3.96 4.39
C ILE A 238 18.47 -4.57 5.21
N ASP A 239 19.27 -3.75 5.89
CA ASP A 239 20.34 -4.23 6.76
C ASP A 239 19.79 -4.98 7.99
N TYR A 240 18.59 -4.59 8.45
CA TYR A 240 17.80 -5.27 9.47
C TYR A 240 17.05 -6.51 8.95
N GLY A 241 17.14 -6.83 7.65
CA GLY A 241 16.52 -7.99 7.04
C GLY A 241 15.07 -7.77 6.56
N PHE A 242 14.61 -6.52 6.47
CA PHE A 242 13.26 -6.18 6.05
C PHE A 242 13.22 -5.54 4.66
N HIS A 243 12.22 -5.93 3.87
CA HIS A 243 11.77 -5.08 2.78
C HIS A 243 11.08 -3.84 3.36
N ALA A 244 11.32 -2.67 2.76
CA ALA A 244 10.68 -1.44 3.23
C ALA A 244 9.15 -1.50 3.03
N PRO A 245 8.36 -0.90 3.95
CA PRO A 245 6.93 -0.67 3.74
C PRO A 245 6.67 0.23 2.52
N THR A 246 5.39 0.45 2.20
CA THR A 246 5.02 1.38 1.13
C THR A 246 5.56 2.77 1.44
N MET A 247 6.28 3.37 0.49
CA MET A 247 6.96 4.65 0.67
C MET A 247 6.27 5.78 -0.06
N SER A 248 6.16 6.95 0.59
CA SER A 248 5.73 8.22 -0.01
C SER A 248 4.35 8.21 -0.67
N PHE A 249 3.50 7.24 -0.31
CA PHE A 249 2.11 7.15 -0.71
C PHE A 249 1.27 6.64 0.47
N PRO A 250 0.05 7.18 0.70
CA PRO A 250 -0.58 8.30 0.00
C PRO A 250 0.01 9.68 0.32
N VAL A 251 0.87 9.77 1.34
CA VAL A 251 1.52 11.02 1.75
C VAL A 251 3.01 10.96 1.42
N ALA A 252 3.50 11.96 0.69
CA ALA A 252 4.90 12.06 0.32
C ALA A 252 5.79 12.16 1.58
N GLY A 253 6.86 11.36 1.64
CA GLY A 253 7.78 11.36 2.78
C GLY A 253 7.29 10.59 4.01
N THR A 254 6.30 9.70 3.89
CA THR A 254 5.83 8.82 4.99
C THR A 254 5.93 7.34 4.63
N LEU A 255 5.93 6.47 5.64
CA LEU A 255 5.89 5.01 5.48
C LEU A 255 4.48 4.49 5.82
N MET A 256 3.90 3.67 4.96
CA MET A 256 2.62 3.00 5.21
C MET A 256 2.86 1.50 5.42
N ILE A 257 2.44 0.99 6.58
CA ILE A 257 2.76 -0.35 7.09
C ILE A 257 1.47 -1.17 7.22
N GLU A 258 1.44 -2.31 6.54
CA GLU A 258 0.37 -3.32 6.60
C GLU A 258 1.01 -4.69 6.93
N PRO A 259 0.86 -5.21 8.16
CA PRO A 259 1.46 -6.49 8.55
C PRO A 259 0.68 -7.72 8.09
N THR A 260 -0.60 -7.55 7.71
CA THR A 260 -1.56 -8.65 7.50
C THR A 260 -1.81 -9.50 8.75
N GLU A 261 -2.68 -10.50 8.62
CA GLU A 261 -2.98 -11.48 9.65
C GLU A 261 -2.02 -12.68 9.69
N SER A 262 -1.16 -12.80 8.67
CA SER A 262 -0.36 -14.01 8.45
C SER A 262 0.99 -13.98 9.17
N GLU A 263 1.46 -12.80 9.56
CA GLU A 263 2.70 -12.64 10.32
C GLU A 263 2.45 -12.92 11.80
N ASP A 264 3.37 -13.67 12.42
CA ASP A 264 3.32 -13.95 13.85
C ASP A 264 3.79 -12.75 14.68
N LEU A 265 3.56 -12.81 15.99
CA LEU A 265 3.95 -11.72 16.89
C LEU A 265 5.47 -11.49 16.92
N ASN A 266 6.28 -12.55 16.73
CA ASN A 266 7.73 -12.40 16.77
C ASN A 266 8.23 -11.58 15.58
N GLU A 267 7.69 -11.83 14.38
CA GLU A 267 8.07 -11.08 13.18
C GLU A 267 7.60 -9.61 13.26
N VAL A 268 6.37 -9.41 13.76
CA VAL A 268 5.83 -8.07 14.03
C VAL A 268 6.71 -7.31 15.05
N ASP A 269 7.14 -7.98 16.12
CA ASP A 269 8.03 -7.37 17.12
C ASP A 269 9.41 -7.09 16.53
N ARG A 270 10.00 -7.99 15.73
CA ARG A 270 11.28 -7.76 15.04
C ARG A 270 11.23 -6.52 14.18
N PHE A 271 10.15 -6.32 13.43
CA PHE A 271 9.97 -5.11 12.62
C PHE A 271 9.87 -3.85 13.49
N CYS A 272 9.11 -3.90 14.59
CA CYS A 272 9.00 -2.77 15.52
C CYS A 272 10.35 -2.42 16.15
N GLU A 273 11.11 -3.41 16.62
CA GLU A 273 12.44 -3.21 17.20
C GLU A 273 13.44 -2.66 16.18
N ALA A 274 13.38 -3.11 14.91
CA ALA A 274 14.19 -2.54 13.84
C ALA A 274 13.87 -1.05 13.62
N MET A 275 12.59 -0.68 13.55
CA MET A 275 12.15 0.71 13.43
C MET A 275 12.56 1.55 14.64
N ILE A 276 12.45 1.02 15.86
CA ILE A 276 12.87 1.72 17.09
C ILE A 276 14.39 1.90 17.13
N ALA A 277 15.16 0.90 16.71
CA ALA A 277 16.62 1.01 16.61
C ALA A 277 17.01 2.07 15.56
N ILE A 278 16.35 2.08 14.40
CA ILE A 278 16.52 3.13 13.38
C ILE A 278 16.17 4.51 13.94
N ARG A 279 15.16 4.64 14.81
CA ARG A 279 14.86 5.93 15.47
C ARG A 279 16.03 6.42 16.31
N ALA A 280 16.70 5.51 17.02
CA ALA A 280 17.89 5.84 17.80
C ALA A 280 19.09 6.20 16.90
N GLU A 281 19.26 5.52 15.78
CA GLU A 281 20.25 5.90 14.75
C GLU A 281 20.00 7.31 14.20
N ILE A 282 18.74 7.67 13.92
CA ILE A 282 18.35 9.02 13.49
C ILE A 282 18.72 10.07 14.55
N GLU A 283 18.54 9.73 15.83
CA GLU A 283 18.90 10.63 16.93
C GLU A 283 20.40 10.91 16.96
N LYS A 284 21.25 9.90 16.76
CA LYS A 284 22.72 10.07 16.71
C LYS A 284 23.14 11.04 15.59
N VAL A 285 22.47 11.01 14.44
CA VAL A 285 22.70 11.98 13.36
C VAL A 285 22.20 13.37 13.76
N GLY A 286 21.03 13.45 14.42
CA GLY A 286 20.43 14.72 14.88
C GLY A 286 21.25 15.44 15.95
N THR A 287 21.85 14.70 16.89
CA THR A 287 22.70 15.23 17.96
C THR A 287 24.13 15.53 17.51
N GLY A 288 24.53 15.04 16.34
CA GLY A 288 25.88 15.16 15.80
C GLY A 288 26.87 14.14 16.37
N GLU A 289 26.40 13.10 17.05
CA GLU A 289 27.23 11.93 17.40
C GLU A 289 27.73 11.21 16.15
N TRP A 290 26.89 11.13 15.12
CA TRP A 290 27.25 10.62 13.79
C TRP A 290 27.35 11.74 12.77
N ASP A 291 28.32 11.62 11.86
CA ASP A 291 28.43 12.49 10.71
C ASP A 291 27.17 12.40 9.84
N ARG A 292 26.75 13.52 9.24
CA ARG A 292 25.51 13.59 8.45
C ARG A 292 25.60 12.84 7.12
N GLU A 293 26.79 12.80 6.53
CA GLU A 293 27.03 12.18 5.22
C GLU A 293 27.69 10.80 5.32
N ASP A 294 28.35 10.47 6.44
CA ASP A 294 28.96 9.16 6.68
C ASP A 294 28.41 8.48 7.95
N ASN A 295 27.31 7.76 7.79
CA ASN A 295 26.65 7.00 8.85
C ASN A 295 25.89 5.78 8.28
N PRO A 296 25.48 4.81 9.11
CA PRO A 296 24.81 3.61 8.63
C PRO A 296 23.52 3.87 7.84
N LEU A 297 22.74 4.91 8.18
CA LEU A 297 21.49 5.25 7.47
C LEU A 297 21.77 5.74 6.04
N ARG A 298 22.70 6.69 5.92
CA ARG A 298 23.09 7.32 4.65
C ARG A 298 23.72 6.32 3.70
N ASN A 299 24.55 5.45 4.25
CA ASN A 299 25.29 4.45 3.51
C ASN A 299 24.55 3.12 3.40
N ALA A 300 23.31 2.97 3.87
CA ALA A 300 22.56 1.75 3.61
C ALA A 300 22.16 1.62 2.11
N PRO A 301 22.04 0.39 1.57
CA PRO A 301 22.21 -0.91 2.23
C PRO A 301 23.63 -1.49 2.07
N HIS A 302 24.10 -2.26 3.04
CA HIS A 302 25.50 -2.74 3.14
C HIS A 302 25.68 -4.14 2.52
N THR A 303 26.44 -4.22 1.43
CA THR A 303 26.65 -5.47 0.68
C THR A 303 27.80 -6.30 1.24
N ALA A 304 27.79 -7.61 0.99
CA ALA A 304 28.88 -8.51 1.41
C ALA A 304 30.24 -8.08 0.82
N ALA A 305 30.25 -7.53 -0.39
CA ALA A 305 31.46 -7.06 -1.07
C ALA A 305 32.18 -5.94 -0.30
N MET A 306 31.47 -5.15 0.52
CA MET A 306 32.09 -4.11 1.34
C MET A 306 32.98 -4.69 2.44
N LEU A 307 32.69 -5.90 2.94
CA LEU A 307 33.46 -6.53 4.00
C LEU A 307 34.84 -7.01 3.52
N GLY A 308 34.96 -7.33 2.22
CA GLY A 308 36.21 -7.74 1.59
C GLY A 308 37.15 -6.59 1.23
N ARG A 309 36.74 -5.34 1.46
CA ARG A 309 37.51 -4.13 1.13
C ARG A 309 38.00 -3.43 2.40
N GLU A 310 38.94 -2.49 2.23
CA GLU A 310 39.33 -1.59 3.31
C GLU A 310 38.10 -0.82 3.81
N TRP A 311 37.93 -0.75 5.13
CA TRP A 311 36.76 -0.13 5.73
C TRP A 311 37.04 1.35 5.99
N GLN A 312 36.42 2.20 5.19
CA GLN A 312 36.64 3.66 5.20
C GLN A 312 35.43 4.43 5.75
N GLN A 313 34.56 3.78 6.52
CA GLN A 313 33.37 4.41 7.11
C GLN A 313 33.63 4.80 8.58
N GLY A 314 32.98 5.85 9.06
CA GLY A 314 33.08 6.35 10.44
C GLY A 314 32.46 5.46 11.53
N TYR A 315 31.86 4.33 11.15
CA TYR A 315 31.19 3.37 12.03
C TYR A 315 31.70 1.95 11.80
N GLY A 316 31.41 1.01 12.72
CA GLY A 316 31.93 -0.36 12.65
C GLY A 316 31.25 -1.23 11.59
N ARG A 317 31.96 -2.25 11.08
CA ARG A 317 31.40 -3.28 10.18
C ARG A 317 30.21 -4.02 10.80
N GLU A 318 30.31 -4.36 12.07
CA GLU A 318 29.24 -5.06 12.80
C GLU A 318 27.98 -4.20 12.88
N GLU A 319 28.12 -2.91 13.22
CA GLU A 319 27.00 -1.95 13.23
C GLU A 319 26.36 -1.80 11.84
N ALA A 320 27.16 -1.92 10.78
CA ALA A 320 26.68 -1.87 9.40
C ALA A 320 25.84 -3.09 9.01
N VAL A 321 26.36 -4.30 9.23
CA VAL A 321 25.81 -5.54 8.65
C VAL A 321 25.08 -6.45 9.64
N PHE A 322 25.29 -6.28 10.94
CA PHE A 322 24.60 -7.03 12.01
C PHE A 322 24.04 -6.05 13.06
N PRO A 323 23.15 -5.11 12.66
CA PRO A 323 22.51 -4.25 13.64
C PRO A 323 21.65 -5.07 14.60
N ALA A 324 21.26 -4.46 15.73
CA ALA A 324 20.52 -5.13 16.80
C ALA A 324 19.32 -5.94 16.27
N GLY A 325 19.22 -7.21 16.70
CA GLY A 325 18.16 -8.13 16.28
C GLY A 325 18.51 -8.99 15.05
N VAL A 326 19.58 -8.68 14.31
CA VAL A 326 19.99 -9.47 13.13
C VAL A 326 20.95 -10.58 13.55
N GLN A 327 20.55 -11.83 13.31
CA GLN A 327 21.40 -13.00 13.53
C GLN A 327 22.18 -13.38 12.26
N ALA A 328 23.42 -13.84 12.43
CA ALA A 328 24.27 -14.22 11.31
C ALA A 328 23.71 -15.40 10.50
N SER A 329 22.95 -16.30 11.13
CA SER A 329 22.32 -17.45 10.46
C SER A 329 21.24 -17.05 9.47
N ASP A 330 20.58 -15.91 9.70
CA ASP A 330 19.38 -15.49 8.98
C ASP A 330 19.64 -14.23 8.15
N LYS A 331 20.91 -13.87 7.96
CA LYS A 331 21.30 -12.62 7.30
C LYS A 331 20.97 -12.67 5.81
N TYR A 332 20.05 -11.80 5.39
CA TYR A 332 19.90 -11.42 3.99
C TYR A 332 20.99 -10.44 3.58
N TRP A 333 21.66 -10.70 2.46
CA TRP A 333 22.67 -9.82 1.89
C TRP A 333 22.08 -9.02 0.72
N PRO A 334 22.04 -7.68 0.79
CA PRO A 334 21.68 -6.87 -0.36
C PRO A 334 22.71 -7.11 -1.48
N PRO A 335 22.27 -7.45 -2.72
CA PRO A 335 23.18 -7.79 -3.80
C PRO A 335 23.92 -6.56 -4.35
N VAL A 336 23.36 -5.37 -4.19
CA VAL A 336 23.90 -4.11 -4.71
C VAL A 336 23.80 -3.00 -3.68
N ARG A 337 24.62 -1.96 -3.85
CA ARG A 337 24.55 -0.71 -3.09
C ARG A 337 23.29 0.08 -3.49
N ARG A 338 23.09 1.21 -2.83
CA ARG A 338 22.00 2.15 -3.13
C ARG A 338 22.00 2.51 -4.61
N ILE A 339 20.84 2.38 -5.25
CA ILE A 339 20.65 2.64 -6.68
C ILE A 339 20.64 4.15 -6.93
N ASP A 340 21.32 4.59 -8.00
CA ASP A 340 21.21 5.94 -8.54
C ASP A 340 20.08 5.99 -9.59
N GLY A 341 18.88 6.36 -9.15
CA GLY A 341 17.71 6.45 -10.03
C GLY A 341 17.86 7.53 -11.10
N ALA A 342 18.42 8.69 -10.75
CA ALA A 342 18.55 9.82 -11.67
C ALA A 342 19.54 9.52 -12.81
N TYR A 343 20.60 8.76 -12.53
CA TYR A 343 21.51 8.29 -13.56
C TYR A 343 20.79 7.34 -14.55
N GLY A 344 20.01 6.38 -14.04
CA GLY A 344 19.27 5.42 -14.87
C GLY A 344 18.31 6.09 -15.83
N ASP A 345 17.52 7.07 -15.35
CA ASP A 345 16.57 7.80 -16.19
C ASP A 345 17.26 8.64 -17.28
N ARG A 346 18.46 9.17 -17.00
CA ARG A 346 19.25 9.94 -17.97
C ARG A 346 20.00 9.07 -18.98
N ASN A 347 20.29 7.82 -18.63
CA ASN A 347 21.09 6.88 -19.41
C ASN A 347 20.31 5.59 -19.64
N LEU A 348 19.16 5.72 -20.32
CA LEU A 348 18.20 4.64 -20.46
C LEU A 348 18.76 3.46 -21.26
N VAL A 349 18.96 2.33 -20.57
CA VAL A 349 19.34 1.04 -21.18
C VAL A 349 18.34 -0.02 -20.70
N CYS A 350 17.45 -0.44 -21.60
CA CYS A 350 16.36 -1.39 -21.31
C CYS A 350 16.59 -2.79 -21.86
N SER A 351 17.81 -3.12 -22.25
CA SER A 351 18.24 -4.44 -22.72
C SER A 351 19.53 -4.85 -22.01
N CYS A 352 19.89 -6.13 -22.06
CA CYS A 352 21.16 -6.57 -21.49
C CYS A 352 22.32 -5.78 -22.11
N PRO A 353 23.27 -5.26 -21.30
CA PRO A 353 24.47 -4.64 -21.83
C PRO A 353 25.30 -5.65 -22.64
N PRO A 354 26.20 -5.18 -23.51
CA PRO A 354 27.13 -6.05 -24.22
C PRO A 354 27.93 -6.94 -23.27
N MET A 355 28.20 -8.19 -23.66
CA MET A 355 28.97 -9.15 -22.85
C MET A 355 30.32 -8.60 -22.37
N ALA A 356 30.96 -7.74 -23.18
CA ALA A 356 32.24 -7.11 -22.85
C ALA A 356 32.19 -6.22 -21.58
N GLU A 357 31.01 -5.75 -21.17
CA GLU A 357 30.84 -4.98 -19.92
C GLU A 357 30.75 -5.87 -18.68
N TYR A 358 30.45 -7.17 -18.83
CA TYR A 358 30.41 -8.12 -17.72
C TYR A 358 31.82 -8.60 -17.30
N ASP A 359 32.78 -8.58 -18.22
CA ASP A 359 34.17 -9.04 -17.97
C ASP A 359 35.02 -8.01 -17.20
N ALA A 360 34.50 -6.80 -16.97
CA ALA A 360 35.21 -5.68 -16.34
C ALA A 360 34.94 -5.50 -14.84
N GLY A 361 34.17 -6.41 -14.22
CA GLY A 361 33.67 -6.33 -12.83
C GLY A 361 34.54 -6.99 -11.77
#